data_AF-A0A1G8LLG5-F1
#
_entry.id   AF-A0A1G8LLG5-F1
#
_cell.length_a   1.000
_cell.length_b   1.000
_cell.length_c   1.000
_cell.angle_alpha   90.00
_cell.angle_beta   90.00
_cell.angle_gamma   90.00
#
_symmetry.space_group_name_H-M   'P 1'
#
loop_
_entity.id
_entity.type
_entity.pdbx_description
1 polymer ?
#
loop_
_entity_poly.entity_id
_entity_poly.type
_entity_poly.pdbx_seq_one_letter_code
_entity_poly.pdbx_strand_id
1 'polypeptide(L)'
;MSYLYQGKKIMNEIEQLVETAINDITKISKPKELPLASDIRLLKGIIGKLPKRYNQLNRPIERLSPEKIQKAKSNYHQFNLIKKRHPELVSQEVDRLYSGLVVLIIRAEVALIMGLINRKNRLSTDDVLVVLRNEKERRKVLQQPLKDVILAYYRRNGFPWEIRDINTQVVTVFIDETIKPSPLDQFYTVGMFSYIICEGNIKKEKRMDTRIIESGIQPSAEIVHVELITIEAMEYVLFKLLSKYHYHGKVVFKIDSQAAQKRWIDEKYAYGIVNQFKSITISRIPRTGNTRADKLCRQYSIVTIKNDSINQAKNKVARINTAQIKPAKNNPIRDFIRRII
;
A
#
# COMPACT_ATOMS: atom_id res chain seq x y z
N MET A 1 -19.91 -9.31 -8.75
CA MET A 1 -19.49 -7.91 -8.54
C MET A 1 -17.98 -7.85 -8.66
N SER A 2 -17.42 -7.02 -9.54
CA SER A 2 -15.98 -7.06 -9.85
C SER A 2 -15.13 -6.36 -8.78
N TYR A 3 -13.90 -6.85 -8.56
CA TYR A 3 -12.90 -6.26 -7.67
C TYR A 3 -12.63 -4.78 -7.96
N LEU A 4 -12.80 -4.34 -9.22
CA LEU A 4 -12.75 -2.92 -9.62
C LEU A 4 -13.84 -2.06 -8.94
N TYR A 5 -15.03 -2.62 -8.71
CA TYR A 5 -16.13 -1.91 -8.04
C TYR A 5 -15.89 -1.79 -6.53
N GLN A 6 -15.31 -2.81 -5.89
CA GLN A 6 -14.88 -2.75 -4.49
C GLN A 6 -13.71 -1.78 -4.29
N GLY A 7 -12.71 -1.81 -5.17
CA GLY A 7 -11.58 -0.86 -5.12
C GLY A 7 -12.03 0.60 -5.26
N LYS A 8 -12.94 0.89 -6.20
CA LYS A 8 -13.49 2.25 -6.38
C LYS A 8 -14.31 2.72 -5.16
N LYS A 9 -15.08 1.82 -4.55
CA LYS A 9 -15.85 2.13 -3.34
C LYS A 9 -14.94 2.46 -2.15
N ILE A 10 -13.90 1.63 -1.92
CA ILE A 10 -12.92 1.84 -0.85
C ILE A 10 -12.15 3.14 -1.05
N MET A 11 -11.73 3.43 -2.29
CA MET A 11 -11.04 4.69 -2.61
C MET A 11 -11.91 5.90 -2.27
N ASN A 12 -13.18 5.90 -2.70
CA ASN A 12 -14.11 7.00 -2.40
C ASN A 12 -14.33 7.18 -0.90
N GLU A 13 -14.40 6.09 -0.14
CA GLU A 13 -14.60 6.13 1.31
C GLU A 13 -13.37 6.74 2.01
N ILE A 14 -12.16 6.30 1.66
CA ILE A 14 -10.92 6.88 2.19
C ILE A 14 -10.79 8.36 1.79
N GLU A 15 -11.11 8.72 0.54
CA GLU A 15 -11.10 10.11 0.07
C GLU A 15 -12.01 11.00 0.93
N GLN A 16 -13.26 10.58 1.14
CA GLN A 16 -14.24 11.32 1.96
C GLN A 16 -13.77 11.49 3.41
N LEU A 17 -13.12 10.48 3.97
CA LEU A 17 -12.63 10.52 5.34
C LEU A 17 -11.41 11.41 5.52
N VAL A 18 -10.48 11.38 4.55
CA VAL A 18 -9.34 12.30 4.54
C VAL A 18 -9.82 13.75 4.37
N GLU A 19 -10.78 13.98 3.48
CA GLU A 19 -11.40 15.28 3.30
C GLU A 19 -12.09 15.77 4.58
N THR A 20 -12.91 14.92 5.19
CA THR A 20 -13.60 15.23 6.46
C THR A 20 -12.61 15.54 7.56
N ALA A 21 -11.54 14.74 7.71
CA ALA A 21 -10.49 14.98 8.68
C ALA A 21 -9.80 16.34 8.48
N ILE A 22 -9.45 16.68 7.24
CA ILE A 22 -8.84 17.98 6.92
C ILE A 22 -9.81 19.12 7.27
N ASN A 23 -11.07 19.00 6.89
CA ASN A 23 -12.10 20.02 7.13
C ASN A 23 -12.45 20.20 8.61
N ASP A 24 -12.51 19.12 9.39
CA ASP A 24 -12.82 19.20 10.82
C ASP A 24 -11.73 19.91 11.60
N ILE A 25 -10.46 19.66 11.26
CA ILE A 25 -9.34 20.33 11.95
C ILE A 25 -9.30 21.82 11.60
N THR A 26 -9.62 22.21 10.36
CA THR A 26 -9.70 23.63 9.98
C THR A 26 -10.87 24.34 10.66
N LYS A 27 -11.96 23.64 10.98
CA LYS A 27 -13.06 24.18 11.80
C LYS A 27 -12.66 24.43 13.25
N ILE A 28 -11.91 23.51 13.87
CA ILE A 28 -11.54 23.55 15.30
C ILE A 28 -10.50 24.64 15.62
N SER A 29 -9.69 25.05 14.65
CA SER A 29 -8.68 26.08 14.86
C SER A 29 -9.36 27.43 15.16
N LYS A 30 -9.28 27.88 16.43
CA LYS A 30 -9.62 29.26 16.80
C LYS A 30 -8.61 30.17 16.08
N PRO A 31 -9.04 30.96 15.08
CA PRO A 31 -8.12 31.80 14.37
C PRO A 31 -7.58 32.85 15.35
N LYS A 32 -6.27 32.88 15.56
CA LYS A 32 -5.63 34.03 16.20
C LYS A 32 -5.89 35.24 15.30
N GLU A 33 -6.39 36.33 15.86
CA GLU A 33 -6.54 37.59 15.12
C GLU A 33 -5.17 38.05 14.66
N LEU A 34 -5.05 38.27 13.35
CA LEU A 34 -3.87 38.83 12.72
C LEU A 34 -4.28 40.13 12.02
N PRO A 35 -3.38 41.12 11.94
CA PRO A 35 -3.67 42.32 11.16
C PRO A 35 -3.97 41.99 9.70
N LEU A 36 -4.97 42.64 9.11
CA LEU A 36 -5.40 42.44 7.71
C LEU A 36 -4.23 42.48 6.71
N ALA A 37 -3.29 43.41 6.88
CA ALA A 37 -2.10 43.54 6.05
C ALA A 37 -1.19 42.29 6.08
N SER A 38 -1.14 41.59 7.22
CA SER A 38 -0.39 40.34 7.36
C SER A 38 -1.05 39.23 6.56
N ASP A 39 -2.38 39.11 6.65
CA ASP A 39 -3.14 38.08 5.92
C ASP A 39 -3.10 38.31 4.40
N ILE A 40 -3.13 39.58 3.93
CA ILE A 40 -2.91 39.90 2.51
C ILE A 40 -1.52 39.43 2.04
N ARG A 41 -0.47 39.71 2.81
CA ARG A 41 0.90 39.31 2.47
C ARG A 41 1.04 37.78 2.42
N LEU A 42 0.47 37.10 3.41
CA LEU A 42 0.46 35.64 3.47
C LEU A 42 -0.30 35.04 2.29
N LEU A 43 -1.51 35.55 1.99
CA LEU A 43 -2.35 35.11 0.88
C LEU A 43 -1.63 35.21 -0.47
N LYS A 44 -0.99 36.35 -0.74
CA LYS A 44 -0.14 36.53 -1.94
C LYS A 44 0.98 35.49 -2.00
N GLY A 45 1.67 35.28 -0.88
CA GLY A 45 2.77 34.32 -0.79
C GLY A 45 2.35 32.87 -1.02
N ILE A 46 1.18 32.45 -0.54
CA ILE A 46 0.67 31.09 -0.75
C ILE A 46 0.11 30.90 -2.16
N ILE A 47 -0.59 31.90 -2.73
CA ILE A 47 -1.07 31.90 -4.13
C ILE A 47 0.10 31.77 -5.10
N GLY A 48 1.17 32.56 -4.92
CA GLY A 48 2.35 32.48 -5.79
C GLY A 48 3.05 31.11 -5.75
N LYS A 49 2.91 30.35 -4.66
CA LYS A 49 3.45 28.98 -4.54
C LYS A 49 2.54 27.93 -5.15
N LEU A 50 1.30 28.25 -5.50
CA LEU A 50 0.28 27.28 -5.91
C LEU A 50 0.68 26.47 -7.16
N PRO A 51 1.17 27.07 -8.27
CA PRO A 51 1.58 26.30 -9.45
C PRO A 51 2.67 25.27 -9.13
N LYS A 52 3.61 25.65 -8.26
CA LYS A 52 4.66 24.74 -7.77
C LYS A 52 4.08 23.57 -7.00
N ARG A 53 3.03 23.76 -6.18
CA ARG A 53 2.37 22.66 -5.44
C ARG A 53 1.62 21.71 -6.37
N TYR A 54 0.90 22.24 -7.36
CA TYR A 54 0.25 21.44 -8.39
C TYR A 54 1.26 20.55 -9.11
N ASN A 55 2.37 21.12 -9.58
CA ASN A 55 3.43 20.38 -10.27
C ASN A 55 4.15 19.35 -9.39
N GLN A 56 4.13 19.54 -8.06
CA GLN A 56 4.72 18.61 -7.10
C GLN A 56 3.82 17.42 -6.80
N LEU A 57 2.50 17.64 -6.71
CA LEU A 57 1.52 16.62 -6.36
C LEU A 57 0.97 15.86 -7.57
N ASN A 58 0.99 16.47 -8.75
CA ASN A 58 0.54 15.83 -10.00
C ASN A 58 1.62 14.94 -10.64
N ARG A 59 2.41 14.24 -9.81
CA ARG A 59 3.48 13.34 -10.24
C ARG A 59 3.13 11.90 -9.91
N PRO A 60 3.75 10.91 -10.58
CA PRO A 60 3.62 9.50 -10.19
C PRO A 60 3.92 9.29 -8.71
N ILE A 61 3.22 8.34 -8.09
CA ILE A 61 3.23 8.12 -6.64
C ILE A 61 4.65 7.86 -6.10
N GLU A 62 5.50 7.20 -6.89
CA GLU A 62 6.89 6.87 -6.55
C GLU A 62 7.76 8.12 -6.39
N ARG A 63 7.35 9.25 -6.97
CA ARG A 63 8.05 10.54 -6.94
C ARG A 63 7.43 11.54 -5.95
N LEU A 64 6.35 11.15 -5.27
CA LEU A 64 5.73 11.95 -4.22
C LEU A 64 6.60 11.88 -2.96
N SER A 65 7.11 13.02 -2.52
CA SER A 65 7.82 13.09 -1.24
C SER A 65 6.87 13.56 -0.13
N PRO A 66 6.93 12.94 1.06
CA PRO A 66 6.22 13.36 2.28
C PRO A 66 6.28 14.88 2.52
N GLU A 67 7.46 15.46 2.33
CA GLU A 67 7.72 16.89 2.51
C GLU A 67 6.91 17.79 1.57
N LYS A 68 6.70 17.36 0.30
CA LYS A 68 5.91 18.13 -0.67
C LYS A 68 4.43 18.17 -0.29
N ILE A 69 3.89 17.04 0.15
CA ILE A 69 2.51 16.92 0.64
C ILE A 69 2.34 17.82 1.86
N GLN A 70 3.30 17.78 2.79
CA GLN A 70 3.24 18.61 3.99
C GLN A 70 3.26 20.11 3.69
N LYS A 71 4.11 20.54 2.75
CA LYS A 71 4.14 21.94 2.29
C LYS A 71 2.84 22.35 1.60
N ALA A 72 2.18 21.45 0.86
CA ALA A 72 0.89 21.74 0.24
C ALA A 72 -0.24 21.85 1.28
N LYS A 73 -0.28 20.95 2.27
CA LYS A 73 -1.19 21.01 3.42
C LYS A 73 -1.05 22.32 4.20
N SER A 74 0.18 22.73 4.48
CA SER A 74 0.46 24.00 5.17
C SER A 74 -0.08 25.20 4.40
N ASN A 75 0.14 25.25 3.07
CA ASN A 75 -0.43 26.30 2.23
C ASN A 75 -1.98 26.30 2.26
N TYR A 76 -2.61 25.13 2.14
CA TYR A 76 -4.07 25.00 2.21
C TYR A 76 -4.63 25.42 3.57
N HIS A 77 -3.95 25.05 4.65
CA HIS A 77 -4.31 25.45 6.01
C HIS A 77 -4.30 26.96 6.20
N GLN A 78 -3.21 27.61 5.78
CA GLN A 78 -3.05 29.05 5.85
C GLN A 78 -4.14 29.75 5.03
N PHE A 79 -4.42 29.27 3.82
CA PHE A 79 -5.52 29.75 3.01
C PHE A 79 -6.86 29.67 3.74
N ASN A 80 -7.18 28.51 4.33
CA ASN A 80 -8.48 28.30 4.98
C ASN A 80 -8.64 29.14 6.26
N LEU A 81 -7.54 29.38 7.00
CA LEU A 81 -7.54 30.30 8.14
C LEU A 81 -7.79 31.75 7.70
N ILE A 82 -7.15 32.20 6.61
CA ILE A 82 -7.36 33.54 6.05
C ILE A 82 -8.81 33.69 5.58
N LYS A 83 -9.33 32.71 4.81
CA LYS A 83 -10.73 32.70 4.34
C LYS A 83 -11.74 32.80 5.48
N LYS A 84 -11.44 32.16 6.63
CA LYS A 84 -12.31 32.20 7.82
C LYS A 84 -12.27 33.55 8.54
N ARG A 85 -11.11 34.20 8.62
CA ARG A 85 -10.96 35.52 9.26
C ARG A 85 -11.44 36.66 8.38
N HIS A 86 -11.11 36.60 7.09
CA HIS A 86 -11.30 37.65 6.10
C HIS A 86 -11.81 37.04 4.78
N PRO A 87 -13.07 36.57 4.74
CA PRO A 87 -13.64 35.98 3.52
C PRO A 87 -13.62 36.93 2.32
N GLU A 88 -13.68 38.24 2.55
CA GLU A 88 -13.60 39.30 1.54
C GLU A 88 -12.28 39.34 0.77
N LEU A 89 -11.20 38.79 1.34
CA LEU A 89 -9.89 38.72 0.66
C LEU A 89 -9.81 37.58 -0.38
N VAL A 90 -10.77 36.66 -0.40
CA VAL A 90 -10.72 35.45 -1.20
C VAL A 90 -11.76 35.51 -2.31
N SER A 91 -11.30 35.68 -3.55
CA SER A 91 -12.18 35.59 -4.72
C SER A 91 -12.67 34.15 -4.95
N GLN A 92 -13.75 34.01 -5.71
CA GLN A 92 -14.30 32.71 -6.07
C GLN A 92 -13.30 31.85 -6.88
N GLU A 93 -12.48 32.48 -7.72
CA GLU A 93 -11.43 31.80 -8.49
C GLU A 93 -10.34 31.25 -7.58
N VAL A 94 -9.86 32.04 -6.63
CA VAL A 94 -8.86 31.60 -5.66
C VAL A 94 -9.41 30.45 -4.83
N ASP A 95 -10.68 30.50 -4.43
CA ASP A 95 -11.32 29.41 -3.70
C ASP A 95 -11.42 28.11 -4.51
N ARG A 96 -11.78 28.20 -5.80
CA ARG A 96 -11.79 27.04 -6.72
C ARG A 96 -10.39 26.46 -6.89
N LEU A 97 -9.37 27.29 -7.00
CA LEU A 97 -7.98 26.87 -7.12
C LEU A 97 -7.50 26.12 -5.86
N TYR A 98 -7.83 26.58 -4.66
CA TYR A 98 -7.50 25.86 -3.43
C TYR A 98 -8.36 24.61 -3.21
N SER A 99 -9.59 24.59 -3.72
CA SER A 99 -10.41 23.38 -3.79
C SER A 99 -9.76 22.31 -4.68
N GLY A 100 -9.17 22.70 -5.82
CA GLY A 100 -8.39 21.77 -6.63
C GLY A 100 -7.12 21.29 -5.92
N LEU A 101 -6.45 22.16 -5.14
CA LEU A 101 -5.29 21.77 -4.35
C LEU A 101 -5.63 20.71 -3.29
N VAL A 102 -6.75 20.85 -2.57
CA VAL A 102 -7.14 19.86 -1.54
C VAL A 102 -7.43 18.49 -2.16
N VAL A 103 -8.06 18.44 -3.34
CA VAL A 103 -8.26 17.19 -4.09
C VAL A 103 -6.93 16.52 -4.44
N LEU A 104 -5.92 17.29 -4.86
CA LEU A 104 -4.59 16.74 -5.13
C LEU A 104 -3.89 16.23 -3.86
N ILE A 105 -4.05 16.92 -2.73
CA ILE A 105 -3.54 16.48 -1.42
C ILE A 105 -4.20 15.15 -1.03
N ILE A 106 -5.53 15.07 -1.10
CA ILE A 106 -6.31 13.87 -0.77
C ILE A 106 -5.85 12.70 -1.64
N ARG A 107 -5.77 12.89 -2.97
CA ARG A 107 -5.29 11.86 -3.90
C ARG A 107 -3.89 11.37 -3.56
N ALA A 108 -2.97 12.28 -3.25
CA ALA A 108 -1.60 11.91 -2.87
C ALA A 108 -1.57 11.10 -1.56
N GLU A 109 -2.36 11.49 -0.56
CA GLU A 109 -2.48 10.76 0.72
C GLU A 109 -3.07 9.37 0.53
N VAL A 110 -4.19 9.28 -0.18
CA VAL A 110 -4.87 8.01 -0.49
C VAL A 110 -3.93 7.09 -1.24
N ALA A 111 -3.20 7.60 -2.24
CA ALA A 111 -2.22 6.82 -2.98
C ALA A 111 -1.14 6.25 -2.04
N LEU A 112 -0.57 7.06 -1.13
CA LEU A 112 0.43 6.60 -0.15
C LEU A 112 -0.13 5.54 0.81
N ILE A 113 -1.39 5.68 1.23
CA ILE A 113 -2.09 4.72 2.10
C ILE A 113 -2.37 3.42 1.35
N MET A 114 -2.87 3.50 0.12
CA MET A 114 -3.07 2.32 -0.73
C MET A 114 -1.75 1.62 -1.02
N GLY A 115 -0.67 2.36 -1.20
CA GLY A 115 0.67 1.79 -1.28
C GLY A 115 1.07 1.03 -0.01
N LEU A 116 0.67 1.51 1.18
CA LEU A 116 0.90 0.79 2.44
C LEU A 116 0.03 -0.46 2.58
N ILE A 117 -1.26 -0.36 2.23
CA ILE A 117 -2.23 -1.46 2.24
C ILE A 117 -1.73 -2.57 1.30
N ASN A 118 -1.43 -2.21 0.05
CA ASN A 118 -1.07 -3.15 -1.01
C ASN A 118 0.34 -3.76 -0.85
N ARG A 119 1.35 -2.99 -0.40
CA ARG A 119 2.73 -3.53 -0.28
C ARG A 119 2.93 -4.43 0.93
N LYS A 120 1.98 -4.50 1.86
CA LYS A 120 2.19 -5.23 3.12
C LYS A 120 1.11 -6.25 3.49
N ASN A 121 -0.10 -6.27 2.91
CA ASN A 121 -1.22 -7.08 3.42
C ASN A 121 -1.41 -6.95 4.94
N ARG A 122 -1.02 -5.79 5.51
CA ARG A 122 -0.97 -5.56 6.96
C ARG A 122 -1.98 -4.52 7.43
N LEU A 123 -2.30 -3.53 6.62
CA LEU A 123 -3.28 -2.51 6.97
C LEU A 123 -4.54 -2.73 6.13
N SER A 124 -5.67 -2.80 6.81
CA SER A 124 -7.00 -2.74 6.23
C SER A 124 -7.49 -1.29 6.16
N THR A 125 -8.60 -1.06 5.47
CA THR A 125 -9.28 0.23 5.51
C THR A 125 -9.77 0.57 6.92
N ASP A 126 -10.23 -0.43 7.69
CA ASP A 126 -10.69 -0.25 9.06
C ASP A 126 -9.58 0.26 9.98
N ASP A 127 -8.33 -0.15 9.76
CA ASP A 127 -7.17 0.35 10.50
C ASP A 127 -6.94 1.86 10.28
N VAL A 128 -7.28 2.37 9.09
CA VAL A 128 -7.24 3.80 8.80
C VAL A 128 -8.37 4.52 9.54
N LEU A 129 -9.56 3.91 9.61
CA LEU A 129 -10.72 4.46 10.33
C LEU A 129 -10.43 4.64 11.81
N VAL A 130 -9.79 3.66 12.45
CA VAL A 130 -9.44 3.73 13.87
C VAL A 130 -8.57 4.96 14.16
N VAL A 131 -7.55 5.22 13.32
CA VAL A 131 -6.67 6.39 13.46
C VAL A 131 -7.43 7.69 13.24
N LEU A 132 -8.27 7.77 12.21
CA LEU A 132 -9.02 9.00 11.88
C LEU A 132 -10.12 9.30 12.90
N ARG A 133 -10.68 8.29 13.56
CA ARG A 133 -11.64 8.45 14.67
C ARG A 133 -10.97 9.04 15.92
N ASN A 134 -9.69 8.73 16.15
CA ASN A 134 -8.93 9.31 17.24
C ASN A 134 -8.66 10.81 16.99
N GLU A 135 -9.24 11.68 17.82
CA GLU A 135 -9.14 13.14 17.64
C GLU A 135 -7.70 13.67 17.70
N LYS A 136 -6.88 13.14 18.62
CA LYS A 136 -5.48 13.56 18.79
C LYS A 136 -4.65 13.25 17.54
N GLU A 137 -4.88 12.09 16.92
CA GLU A 137 -4.19 11.72 15.68
C GLU A 137 -4.75 12.45 14.49
N ARG A 138 -6.08 12.59 14.39
CA ARG A 138 -6.73 13.38 13.35
C ARG A 138 -6.11 14.77 13.28
N ARG A 139 -5.91 15.46 14.41
CA ARG A 139 -5.25 16.78 14.46
C ARG A 139 -3.85 16.81 13.83
N LYS A 140 -3.09 15.72 13.86
CA LYS A 140 -1.75 15.65 13.27
C LYS A 140 -1.77 15.50 11.75
N VAL A 141 -2.90 15.12 11.14
CA VAL A 141 -3.04 14.94 9.69
C VAL A 141 -2.79 16.25 8.94
N LEU A 142 -2.95 17.41 9.56
CA LEU A 142 -2.61 18.69 8.95
C LEU A 142 -1.10 19.00 8.97
N GLN A 143 -0.41 18.45 9.96
CA GLN A 143 1.00 18.72 10.25
C GLN A 143 1.94 17.64 9.72
N GLN A 144 1.40 16.47 9.37
CA GLN A 144 2.15 15.32 8.89
C GLN A 144 1.37 14.58 7.79
N PRO A 145 2.05 13.86 6.90
CA PRO A 145 1.40 12.92 5.99
C PRO A 145 0.59 11.87 6.76
N LEU A 146 -0.60 11.52 6.26
CA LEU A 146 -1.51 10.62 6.99
C LEU A 146 -0.89 9.24 7.17
N LYS A 147 -0.13 8.76 6.17
CA LYS A 147 0.71 7.56 6.30
C LYS A 147 1.59 7.59 7.56
N ASP A 148 2.25 8.71 7.84
CA ASP A 148 3.18 8.82 8.97
C ASP A 148 2.42 8.91 10.29
N VAL A 149 1.26 9.58 10.31
CA VAL A 149 0.35 9.63 11.46
C VAL A 149 -0.15 8.22 11.81
N ILE A 150 -0.57 7.43 10.81
CA ILE A 150 -1.01 6.04 10.97
C ILE A 150 0.12 5.21 11.58
N LEU A 151 1.32 5.26 10.99
CA LEU A 151 2.48 4.51 11.49
C LEU A 151 2.88 4.94 12.91
N ALA A 152 2.83 6.24 13.21
CA ALA A 152 3.16 6.76 14.53
C ALA A 152 2.11 6.43 15.59
N TYR A 153 0.83 6.35 15.21
CA TYR A 153 -0.24 5.88 16.10
C TYR A 153 -0.02 4.42 16.48
N TYR A 154 0.22 3.56 15.50
CA TYR A 154 0.45 2.14 15.76
C TYR A 154 1.77 1.86 16.47
N ARG A 155 2.83 2.65 16.25
CA ARG A 155 4.06 2.53 17.06
C ARG A 155 3.83 2.82 18.55
N ARG A 156 2.90 3.73 18.89
CA ARG A 156 2.66 4.17 20.28
C ARG A 156 1.66 3.32 21.02
N ASN A 157 0.65 2.80 20.33
CA ASN A 157 -0.41 2.01 20.95
C ASN A 157 -0.18 0.50 20.83
N GLY A 158 1.01 0.09 20.35
CA GLY A 158 1.21 -1.23 19.80
C GLY A 158 0.56 -1.33 18.42
N PHE A 159 1.20 -2.03 17.49
CA PHE A 159 0.48 -2.45 16.29
C PHE A 159 -0.68 -3.38 16.74
N PRO A 160 -1.84 -3.39 16.06
CA PRO A 160 -3.03 -4.08 16.54
C PRO A 160 -2.94 -5.61 16.33
N TRP A 161 -1.80 -6.12 15.90
CA TRP A 161 -1.53 -7.55 16.00
C TRP A 161 -0.99 -7.82 17.40
N GLU A 162 -1.48 -8.89 18.02
CA GLU A 162 -0.70 -9.58 19.04
C GLU A 162 0.74 -9.67 18.53
N ILE A 163 1.65 -8.94 19.18
CA ILE A 163 3.06 -9.28 19.11
C ILE A 163 3.13 -10.65 19.76
N ARG A 164 3.00 -11.70 18.95
CA ARG A 164 3.44 -13.02 19.35
C ARG A 164 4.94 -12.98 19.24
N ASP A 165 5.59 -12.63 20.36
CA ASP A 165 6.97 -12.98 20.54
C ASP A 165 7.07 -14.50 20.37
N ILE A 166 7.80 -14.90 19.35
CA ILE A 166 8.15 -16.29 19.16
C ILE A 166 9.21 -16.59 20.24
N ASN A 167 8.77 -17.12 21.38
CA ASN A 167 9.61 -17.41 22.55
C ASN A 167 10.49 -18.68 22.39
N THR A 168 10.55 -19.25 21.18
CA THR A 168 11.46 -20.36 20.85
C THR A 168 12.79 -19.85 20.31
N GLN A 169 13.85 -20.63 20.50
CA GLN A 169 15.15 -20.34 19.90
C GLN A 169 15.24 -20.65 18.40
N VAL A 170 14.29 -21.44 17.89
CA VAL A 170 14.30 -21.95 16.51
C VAL A 170 12.92 -21.87 15.87
N VAL A 171 12.85 -21.40 14.63
CA VAL A 171 11.68 -21.46 13.75
C VAL A 171 12.03 -22.33 12.54
N THR A 172 11.09 -23.19 12.15
CA THR A 172 11.21 -23.98 10.91
C THR A 172 10.21 -23.47 9.89
N VAL A 173 10.67 -23.23 8.66
CA VAL A 173 9.84 -22.73 7.57
C VAL A 173 9.85 -23.75 6.44
N PHE A 174 8.68 -24.16 5.99
CA PHE A 174 8.51 -24.99 4.80
C PHE A 174 8.09 -24.10 3.64
N ILE A 175 8.74 -24.24 2.50
CA ILE A 175 8.45 -23.47 1.28
C ILE A 175 8.26 -24.45 0.13
N ASP A 176 7.28 -24.18 -0.72
CA ASP A 176 7.13 -24.82 -2.02
C ASP A 176 6.70 -23.77 -3.04
N GLU A 177 7.15 -23.94 -4.27
CA GLU A 177 6.98 -22.99 -5.34
C GLU A 177 6.35 -23.63 -6.58
N THR A 178 5.76 -22.81 -7.44
CA THR A 178 5.20 -23.29 -8.70
C THR A 178 5.20 -22.20 -9.77
N ILE A 179 5.43 -22.59 -11.01
CA ILE A 179 5.18 -21.78 -12.20
C ILE A 179 4.05 -22.46 -12.96
N LYS A 180 3.00 -21.71 -13.28
CA LYS A 180 1.85 -22.23 -14.02
C LYS A 180 1.44 -21.25 -15.12
N PRO A 181 0.83 -21.73 -16.22
CA PRO A 181 0.16 -20.86 -17.16
C PRO A 181 -0.91 -20.01 -16.46
N SER A 182 -1.04 -18.77 -16.91
CA SER A 182 -2.06 -17.85 -16.45
C SER A 182 -3.43 -18.37 -16.91
N PRO A 183 -4.43 -18.36 -16.04
CA PRO A 183 -5.78 -18.78 -16.38
C PRO A 183 -6.51 -17.79 -17.29
N LEU A 184 -5.99 -16.56 -17.38
CA LEU A 184 -6.56 -15.50 -18.20
C LEU A 184 -5.96 -15.51 -19.61
N ASP A 185 -4.76 -16.09 -19.75
CA ASP A 185 -4.04 -16.14 -21.00
C ASP A 185 -2.99 -17.26 -20.96
N GLN A 186 -3.18 -18.28 -21.79
CA GLN A 186 -2.27 -19.43 -21.92
C GLN A 186 -0.84 -19.06 -22.33
N PHE A 187 -0.62 -17.85 -22.85
CA PHE A 187 0.69 -17.34 -23.24
C PHE A 187 1.46 -16.65 -22.11
N TYR A 188 0.84 -16.44 -20.94
CA TYR A 188 1.49 -15.84 -19.78
C TYR A 188 1.70 -16.90 -18.69
N THR A 189 2.79 -16.80 -17.93
CA THR A 189 3.04 -17.63 -16.75
C THR A 189 2.93 -16.80 -15.48
N VAL A 190 2.56 -17.47 -14.39
CA VAL A 190 2.53 -16.88 -13.04
C VAL A 190 3.41 -17.74 -12.14
N GLY A 191 4.37 -17.09 -11.50
CA GLY A 191 5.13 -17.67 -10.39
C GLY A 191 4.41 -17.45 -9.08
N MET A 192 4.35 -18.49 -8.26
CA MET A 192 3.80 -18.41 -6.90
C MET A 192 4.65 -19.24 -5.95
N PHE A 193 4.59 -18.88 -4.68
CA PHE A 193 5.14 -19.69 -3.61
C PHE A 193 4.16 -19.79 -2.44
N SER A 194 4.29 -20.88 -1.72
CA SER A 194 3.63 -21.13 -0.46
C SER A 194 4.66 -21.19 0.66
N TYR A 195 4.23 -20.87 1.88
CA TYR A 195 5.06 -21.00 3.06
C TYR A 195 4.25 -21.48 4.26
N ILE A 196 4.91 -22.20 5.17
CA ILE A 196 4.38 -22.59 6.48
C ILE A 196 5.47 -22.33 7.51
N ILE A 197 5.22 -21.40 8.43
CA ILE A 197 6.10 -21.02 9.54
C ILE A 197 5.68 -21.81 10.78
N CYS A 198 6.61 -22.55 11.37
CA CYS A 198 6.37 -23.39 12.54
C CYS A 198 7.31 -23.06 13.69
N GLU A 199 6.79 -23.14 14.91
CA GLU A 199 7.55 -23.00 16.14
C GLU A 199 8.43 -24.23 16.42
N GLY A 200 9.70 -23.99 16.73
CA GLY A 200 10.67 -25.03 17.07
C GLY A 200 11.36 -25.64 15.85
N ASN A 201 12.25 -26.61 16.11
CA ASN A 201 12.98 -27.36 15.09
C ASN A 201 12.15 -28.57 14.61
N ILE A 202 11.38 -28.39 13.53
CA ILE A 202 10.49 -29.42 12.99
C ILE A 202 11.26 -30.33 12.03
N LYS A 203 11.43 -31.58 12.43
CA LYS A 203 12.10 -32.60 11.61
C LYS A 203 11.17 -33.27 10.59
N LYS A 204 9.86 -33.35 10.86
CA LYS A 204 8.85 -34.07 10.04
C LYS A 204 7.53 -33.31 10.05
N GLU A 205 6.81 -33.26 8.93
CA GLU A 205 5.54 -32.51 8.78
C GLU A 205 4.46 -32.93 9.79
N LYS A 206 4.40 -34.21 10.17
CA LYS A 206 3.44 -34.72 11.18
C LYS A 206 3.51 -34.01 12.54
N ARG A 207 4.59 -33.25 12.81
CA ARG A 207 4.78 -32.48 14.05
C ARG A 207 4.40 -31.00 13.92
N MET A 208 3.85 -30.58 12.78
CA MET A 208 3.50 -29.18 12.53
C MET A 208 2.22 -28.75 13.24
N ASP A 209 1.20 -29.60 13.35
CA ASP A 209 -0.19 -29.17 13.60
C ASP A 209 -0.39 -28.26 14.81
N THR A 210 0.28 -28.53 15.93
CA THR A 210 0.17 -27.70 17.15
C THR A 210 1.20 -26.56 17.22
N ARG A 211 2.00 -26.38 16.16
CA ARG A 211 3.17 -25.50 16.13
C ARG A 211 3.15 -24.53 14.96
N ILE A 212 2.11 -24.54 14.10
CA ILE A 212 2.01 -23.59 12.99
C ILE A 212 1.77 -22.20 13.57
N ILE A 213 2.67 -21.28 13.25
CA ILE A 213 2.56 -19.85 13.56
C ILE A 213 1.73 -19.18 12.46
N GLU A 214 2.07 -19.45 11.20
CA GLU A 214 1.37 -18.90 10.04
C GLU A 214 1.61 -19.76 8.80
N SER A 215 0.65 -19.82 7.90
CA SER A 215 0.82 -20.35 6.54
C SER A 215 0.18 -19.42 5.52
N GLY A 216 0.69 -19.40 4.29
CA GLY A 216 0.09 -18.61 3.21
C GLY A 216 0.66 -18.92 1.84
N ILE A 217 0.08 -18.29 0.82
CA ILE A 217 0.54 -18.28 -0.57
C ILE A 217 0.74 -16.83 -1.00
N GLN A 218 1.75 -16.56 -1.82
CA GLN A 218 2.00 -15.24 -2.41
C GLN A 218 2.40 -15.37 -3.90
N PRO A 219 2.09 -14.35 -4.72
CA PRO A 219 2.66 -14.25 -6.05
C PRO A 219 4.15 -13.93 -5.97
N SER A 220 4.91 -14.43 -6.95
CA SER A 220 6.32 -14.11 -7.15
C SER A 220 6.45 -13.10 -8.28
N ALA A 221 7.45 -12.22 -8.22
CA ALA A 221 7.84 -11.39 -9.35
C ALA A 221 8.56 -12.21 -10.43
N GLU A 222 9.21 -13.29 -10.03
CA GLU A 222 9.86 -14.26 -10.90
C GLU A 222 8.84 -15.25 -11.52
N ILE A 223 8.98 -15.54 -12.81
CA ILE A 223 8.02 -16.35 -13.59
C ILE A 223 8.68 -17.40 -14.51
N VAL A 224 10.01 -17.48 -14.47
CA VAL A 224 10.85 -18.34 -15.32
C VAL A 224 11.63 -19.33 -14.46
N HIS A 225 12.30 -18.84 -13.42
CA HIS A 225 13.24 -19.61 -12.61
C HIS A 225 12.65 -20.00 -11.25
N VAL A 226 12.28 -21.28 -11.11
CA VAL A 226 11.68 -21.85 -9.91
C VAL A 226 12.56 -21.62 -8.67
N GLU A 227 13.88 -21.76 -8.82
CA GLU A 227 14.84 -21.54 -7.73
C GLU A 227 14.87 -20.09 -7.22
N LEU A 228 14.61 -19.12 -8.10
CA LEU A 228 14.53 -17.71 -7.74
C LEU A 228 13.22 -17.40 -7.03
N ILE A 229 12.12 -18.07 -7.39
CA ILE A 229 10.85 -18.01 -6.64
C ILE A 229 11.04 -18.53 -5.21
N THR A 230 11.76 -19.64 -5.03
CA THR A 230 12.08 -20.15 -3.68
C THR A 230 12.89 -19.13 -2.87
N ILE A 231 13.87 -18.46 -3.48
CA ILE A 231 14.68 -17.43 -2.80
C ILE A 231 13.82 -16.22 -2.43
N GLU A 232 12.96 -15.74 -3.34
CA GLU A 232 11.99 -14.67 -3.08
C GLU A 232 11.07 -15.04 -1.90
N ALA A 233 10.61 -16.29 -1.86
CA ALA A 233 9.81 -16.81 -0.75
C ALA A 233 10.57 -16.80 0.59
N MET A 234 11.85 -17.16 0.58
CA MET A 234 12.70 -17.11 1.77
C MET A 234 12.87 -15.68 2.28
N GLU A 235 13.19 -14.73 1.39
CA GLU A 235 13.30 -13.31 1.73
C GLU A 235 12.00 -12.77 2.31
N TYR A 236 10.87 -13.09 1.68
CA TYR A 236 9.55 -12.71 2.14
C TYR A 236 9.29 -13.20 3.57
N VAL A 237 9.62 -14.46 3.87
CA VAL A 237 9.44 -15.04 5.21
C VAL A 237 10.41 -14.41 6.21
N LEU A 238 11.68 -14.19 5.87
CA LEU A 238 12.62 -13.50 6.77
C LEU A 238 12.14 -12.09 7.09
N PHE A 239 11.69 -11.35 6.09
CA PHE A 239 11.12 -10.02 6.30
C PHE A 239 9.91 -10.09 7.22
N LYS A 240 9.04 -11.09 7.04
CA LYS A 240 7.89 -11.32 7.90
C LYS A 240 8.30 -11.66 9.34
N LEU A 241 9.29 -12.53 9.55
CA LEU A 241 9.81 -12.88 10.89
C LEU A 241 10.33 -11.65 11.63
N LEU A 242 11.13 -10.79 10.98
CA LEU A 242 11.63 -9.57 11.62
C LEU A 242 10.52 -8.57 11.92
N SER A 243 9.65 -8.33 10.94
CA SER A 243 8.76 -7.17 10.97
C SER A 243 7.36 -7.44 11.48
N LYS A 244 6.94 -8.71 11.57
CA LYS A 244 5.66 -9.13 12.17
C LYS A 244 5.88 -9.84 13.51
N TYR A 245 6.94 -10.64 13.62
CA TYR A 245 7.17 -11.50 14.79
C TYR A 245 8.36 -11.08 15.66
N HIS A 246 9.08 -10.01 15.30
CA HIS A 246 10.29 -9.56 16.01
C HIS A 246 11.29 -10.68 16.29
N TYR A 247 11.35 -11.67 15.40
CA TYR A 247 12.12 -12.87 15.62
C TYR A 247 13.53 -12.74 15.04
N HIS A 248 14.53 -12.83 15.91
CA HIS A 248 15.95 -12.76 15.57
C HIS A 248 16.70 -14.08 15.80
N GLY A 249 15.98 -15.15 16.14
CA GLY A 249 16.56 -16.45 16.48
C GLY A 249 17.06 -17.24 15.26
N LYS A 250 17.18 -18.57 15.42
CA LYS A 250 17.59 -19.46 14.32
C LYS A 250 16.44 -19.75 13.37
N VAL A 251 16.66 -19.65 12.07
CA VAL A 251 15.69 -20.00 11.03
C VAL A 251 16.16 -21.24 10.28
N VAL A 252 15.30 -22.25 10.17
CA VAL A 252 15.55 -23.47 9.41
C VAL A 252 14.57 -23.54 8.24
N PHE A 253 15.04 -23.29 7.03
CA PHE A 253 14.24 -23.50 5.83
C PHE A 253 14.26 -24.97 5.40
N LYS A 254 13.10 -25.45 5.00
CA LYS A 254 12.82 -26.79 4.49
C LYS A 254 12.28 -26.62 3.07
N ILE A 255 13.08 -26.99 2.10
CA ILE A 255 12.79 -26.85 0.65
C ILE A 255 13.12 -28.15 -0.07
N ASP A 256 12.49 -28.42 -1.21
CA ASP A 256 12.82 -29.57 -2.06
C ASP A 256 13.70 -29.18 -3.28
N SER A 257 13.82 -27.89 -3.59
CA SER A 257 14.70 -27.36 -4.63
C SER A 257 16.19 -27.38 -4.26
N GLN A 258 16.95 -28.29 -4.86
CA GLN A 258 18.41 -28.35 -4.72
C GLN A 258 19.10 -27.13 -5.36
N ALA A 259 18.56 -26.62 -6.46
CA ALA A 259 19.09 -25.44 -7.14
C ALA A 259 19.00 -24.19 -6.24
N ALA A 260 17.85 -23.98 -5.58
CA ALA A 260 17.67 -22.89 -4.64
C ALA A 260 18.60 -23.01 -3.43
N GLN A 261 18.78 -24.24 -2.89
CA GLN A 261 19.73 -24.48 -1.80
C GLN A 261 21.15 -24.06 -2.16
N LYS A 262 21.64 -24.51 -3.32
CA LYS A 262 23.00 -24.20 -3.79
C LYS A 262 23.15 -22.69 -3.96
N ARG A 263 22.23 -22.07 -4.69
CA ARG A 263 22.27 -20.64 -4.97
C ARG A 263 22.23 -19.78 -3.72
N TRP A 264 21.39 -20.13 -2.74
CA TRP A 264 21.38 -19.43 -1.47
C TRP A 264 22.71 -19.55 -0.72
N ILE A 265 23.36 -20.72 -0.72
CA ILE A 265 24.66 -20.87 -0.06
C ILE A 265 25.68 -19.90 -0.65
N ASP A 266 25.66 -19.74 -1.97
CA ASP A 266 26.58 -18.88 -2.71
C ASP A 266 26.25 -17.38 -2.51
N GLU A 267 24.97 -17.02 -2.45
CA GLU A 267 24.50 -15.62 -2.54
C GLU A 267 23.98 -15.03 -1.21
N LYS A 268 23.79 -15.82 -0.14
CA LYS A 268 23.09 -15.37 1.09
C LYS A 268 23.61 -14.08 1.72
N TYR A 269 24.91 -13.80 1.62
CA TYR A 269 25.50 -12.60 2.24
C TYR A 269 25.25 -11.31 1.46
N ALA A 270 24.78 -11.41 0.21
CA ALA A 270 24.30 -10.25 -0.54
C ALA A 270 22.99 -9.68 0.05
N TYR A 271 22.27 -10.46 0.84
CA TYR A 271 21.00 -10.06 1.45
C TYR A 271 21.24 -9.53 2.87
N GLY A 272 21.25 -8.20 3.04
CA GLY A 272 21.49 -7.56 4.34
C GLY A 272 20.55 -7.99 5.46
N ILE A 273 19.39 -8.56 5.12
CA ILE A 273 18.41 -9.13 6.07
C ILE A 273 18.94 -10.36 6.81
N VAL A 274 19.88 -11.11 6.23
CA VAL A 274 20.44 -12.34 6.81
C VAL A 274 21.18 -12.06 8.12
N ASN A 275 21.82 -10.90 8.23
CA ASN A 275 22.58 -10.49 9.41
C ASN A 275 21.71 -10.17 10.64
N GLN A 276 20.39 -10.13 10.48
CA GLN A 276 19.45 -9.84 11.56
C GLN A 276 19.05 -11.09 12.37
N PHE A 277 19.52 -12.28 11.96
CA PHE A 277 19.18 -13.56 12.57
C PHE A 277 20.41 -14.24 13.15
N LYS A 278 20.25 -14.94 14.27
CA LYS A 278 21.32 -15.73 14.91
C LYS A 278 21.95 -16.74 13.95
N SER A 279 21.13 -17.41 13.14
CA SER A 279 21.60 -18.23 12.03
C SER A 279 20.45 -18.58 11.08
N ILE A 280 20.78 -18.74 9.80
CA ILE A 280 19.85 -19.22 8.78
C ILE A 280 20.44 -20.48 8.15
N THR A 281 19.66 -21.56 8.17
CA THR A 281 20.07 -22.86 7.62
C THR A 281 19.04 -23.36 6.65
N ILE A 282 19.49 -23.90 5.52
CA ILE A 282 18.62 -24.60 4.57
C ILE A 282 18.85 -26.09 4.72
N SER A 283 17.77 -26.83 4.91
CA SER A 283 17.72 -28.27 4.87
C SER A 283 16.89 -28.69 3.68
N ARG A 284 17.54 -29.26 2.67
CA ARG A 284 16.84 -29.98 1.62
C ARG A 284 16.04 -31.14 2.22
N ILE A 285 14.81 -31.29 1.76
CA ILE A 285 13.93 -32.41 2.09
C ILE A 285 13.37 -33.02 0.79
N PRO A 286 13.05 -34.31 0.78
CA PRO A 286 12.35 -34.90 -0.36
C PRO A 286 10.96 -34.26 -0.49
N ARG A 287 10.42 -34.25 -1.71
CA ARG A 287 9.06 -33.73 -1.99
C ARG A 287 7.98 -34.42 -1.14
N THR A 288 8.16 -35.70 -0.82
CA THR A 288 7.31 -36.48 0.11
C THR A 288 7.35 -35.98 1.56
N GLY A 289 8.32 -35.15 1.91
CA GLY A 289 8.45 -34.47 3.20
C GLY A 289 8.02 -33.00 3.17
N ASN A 290 7.55 -32.48 2.03
CA ASN A 290 7.11 -31.09 1.83
C ASN A 290 5.65 -31.01 1.31
N THR A 291 4.85 -32.04 1.60
CA THR A 291 3.55 -32.25 0.95
C THR A 291 2.52 -31.18 1.33
N ARG A 292 2.64 -30.57 2.51
CA ARG A 292 1.66 -29.56 2.94
C ARG A 292 1.88 -28.22 2.26
N ALA A 293 3.14 -27.78 2.14
CA ALA A 293 3.46 -26.58 1.38
C ALA A 293 3.09 -26.79 -0.10
N ASP A 294 3.45 -27.93 -0.70
CA ASP A 294 3.08 -28.29 -2.06
C ASP A 294 1.55 -28.30 -2.28
N LYS A 295 0.80 -28.94 -1.37
CA LYS A 295 -0.66 -28.92 -1.44
C LYS A 295 -1.22 -27.50 -1.33
N LEU A 296 -0.68 -26.68 -0.44
CA LEU A 296 -1.10 -25.29 -0.26
C LEU A 296 -0.84 -24.47 -1.53
N CYS A 297 0.33 -24.62 -2.15
CA CYS A 297 0.71 -24.00 -3.41
C CYS A 297 -0.22 -24.44 -4.57
N ARG A 298 -0.65 -25.72 -4.57
CA ARG A 298 -1.58 -26.26 -5.56
C ARG A 298 -3.03 -25.79 -5.35
N GLN A 299 -3.51 -25.71 -4.12
CA GLN A 299 -4.90 -25.34 -3.81
C GLN A 299 -5.28 -23.94 -4.27
N TYR A 300 -4.29 -23.04 -4.40
CA TYR A 300 -4.52 -21.65 -4.81
C TYR A 300 -4.38 -21.41 -6.32
N SER A 301 -4.34 -22.45 -7.16
CA SER A 301 -4.52 -22.30 -8.60
C SER A 301 -5.98 -21.93 -8.92
N ILE A 302 -6.28 -20.65 -8.72
CA ILE A 302 -7.23 -19.82 -9.45
C ILE A 302 -8.72 -20.17 -9.29
N VAL A 303 -9.47 -19.20 -8.75
CA VAL A 303 -10.91 -19.05 -8.94
C VAL A 303 -11.19 -19.00 -10.45
N THR A 304 -11.65 -20.12 -11.01
CA THR A 304 -12.06 -20.22 -12.42
C THR A 304 -13.23 -19.25 -12.66
N ILE A 305 -12.97 -18.10 -13.29
CA ILE A 305 -14.05 -17.25 -13.77
C ILE A 305 -14.67 -17.99 -14.96
N LYS A 306 -15.92 -18.45 -14.82
CA LYS A 306 -16.65 -19.12 -15.91
C LYS A 306 -16.64 -18.23 -17.16
N ASN A 307 -16.38 -18.81 -18.34
CA ASN A 307 -16.35 -18.11 -19.63
C ASN A 307 -17.59 -17.22 -19.86
N ASP A 308 -18.75 -17.61 -19.34
CA ASP A 308 -19.98 -16.83 -19.42
C ASP A 308 -19.87 -15.45 -18.75
N SER A 309 -19.12 -15.34 -17.65
CA SER A 309 -18.88 -14.07 -16.96
C SER A 309 -17.96 -13.14 -17.76
N ILE A 310 -17.02 -13.71 -18.52
CA ILE A 310 -16.13 -12.96 -19.43
C ILE A 310 -16.93 -12.47 -20.63
N ASN A 311 -17.78 -13.31 -21.22
CA ASN A 311 -18.63 -12.95 -22.35
C ASN A 311 -19.67 -11.88 -21.98
N GLN A 312 -20.27 -11.97 -20.78
CA GLN A 312 -21.14 -10.92 -20.26
C GLN A 312 -20.43 -9.59 -20.07
N ALA A 313 -19.18 -9.60 -19.59
CA ALA A 313 -18.37 -8.39 -19.44
C ALA A 313 -18.02 -7.77 -20.81
N LYS A 314 -17.60 -8.58 -21.79
CA LYS A 314 -17.31 -8.13 -23.16
C LYS A 314 -18.53 -7.47 -23.82
N ASN A 315 -19.72 -8.09 -23.70
CA ASN A 315 -20.96 -7.54 -24.23
C ASN A 315 -21.36 -6.22 -23.54
N LYS A 316 -21.07 -6.06 -22.25
CA LYS A 316 -21.35 -4.84 -21.51
C LYS A 316 -20.43 -3.68 -21.93
N VAL A 317 -19.16 -3.96 -22.21
CA VAL A 317 -18.19 -2.96 -22.72
C VAL A 317 -18.54 -2.50 -24.13
N ALA A 318 -18.95 -3.42 -25.01
CA ALA A 318 -19.38 -3.09 -26.37
C ALA A 318 -20.58 -2.11 -26.38
N ARG A 319 -21.53 -2.28 -25.45
CA ARG A 319 -22.68 -1.38 -25.25
C ARG A 319 -22.30 0.01 -24.71
N ILE A 320 -21.25 0.09 -23.88
CA ILE A 320 -20.76 1.38 -23.35
C ILE A 320 -20.04 2.17 -24.45
N ASN A 321 -19.27 1.50 -25.30
CA ASN A 321 -18.54 2.15 -26.39
C ASN A 321 -19.47 2.68 -27.49
N THR A 322 -20.62 2.02 -27.73
CA THR A 322 -21.65 2.55 -28.65
C THR A 322 -22.39 3.76 -28.09
N ALA A 323 -22.42 3.93 -26.75
CA ALA A 323 -23.07 5.07 -26.10
C ALA A 323 -22.17 6.32 -25.98
N GLN A 324 -20.85 6.20 -26.18
CA GLN A 324 -19.89 7.30 -25.96
C GLN A 324 -19.38 8.01 -27.22
N ILE A 325 -19.85 7.63 -28.42
CA ILE A 325 -19.52 8.34 -29.67
C ILE A 325 -20.60 9.38 -29.98
N LYS A 326 -20.63 10.47 -29.20
CA LYS A 326 -21.04 11.79 -29.69
C LYS A 326 -19.99 12.80 -29.19
N PRO A 327 -19.07 13.28 -30.04
CA PRO A 327 -18.03 14.20 -29.61
C PRO A 327 -18.63 15.59 -29.33
N ALA A 328 -18.40 16.12 -28.14
CA ALA A 328 -18.63 17.52 -27.84
C ALA A 328 -17.58 18.36 -28.59
N LYS A 329 -18.05 19.15 -29.56
CA LYS A 329 -17.28 20.18 -30.24
C LYS A 329 -16.96 21.28 -29.23
N ASN A 330 -15.72 21.32 -28.73
CA ASN A 330 -14.92 22.52 -28.40
C ASN A 330 -13.95 22.23 -27.24
N ASN A 331 -12.68 22.58 -27.44
CA ASN A 331 -11.60 22.40 -26.47
C ASN A 331 -11.31 23.74 -25.75
N PRO A 332 -11.84 23.95 -24.53
CA PRO A 332 -11.77 25.24 -23.82
C PRO A 332 -10.38 25.65 -23.35
N ILE A 333 -9.38 24.76 -23.47
CA ILE A 333 -8.00 25.02 -23.07
C ILE A 333 -7.31 25.97 -24.06
N ARG A 334 -7.71 25.95 -25.34
CA ARG A 334 -7.08 26.76 -26.40
C ARG A 334 -7.50 28.23 -26.36
N ASP A 335 -8.71 28.51 -25.89
CA ASP A 335 -9.24 29.89 -25.81
C ASP A 335 -8.80 30.62 -24.54
N PHE A 336 -8.46 29.88 -23.48
CA PHE A 336 -7.91 30.47 -22.25
C PHE A 336 -6.48 30.99 -22.45
N ILE A 337 -5.65 30.29 -23.22
CA ILE A 337 -4.25 30.69 -23.49
C ILE A 337 -4.17 31.96 -24.35
N ARG A 338 -5.16 32.21 -25.23
CA ARG A 338 -5.24 33.41 -26.08
C ARG A 338 -5.72 34.69 -25.39
N ARG A 339 -6.18 34.62 -24.14
CA ARG A 339 -6.66 35.78 -23.37
C ARG A 339 -5.64 36.30 -22.36
N ILE A 340 -4.50 35.63 -22.23
CA ILE A 340 -3.45 35.95 -21.24
C ILE A 340 -2.15 36.45 -21.94
N ILE A 341 -2.05 36.29 -23.27
CA ILE A 341 -1.08 36.98 -24.14
C ILE A 341 -1.86 38.03 -24.92
#